data_AF-A0A073K9V5-F1
#
_entry.id   AF-A0A073K9V5-F1
#
_cell.length_a   1.000
_cell.length_b   1.000
_cell.length_c   1.000
_cell.angle_alpha   90.00
_cell.angle_beta   90.00
_cell.angle_gamma   90.00
#
_symmetry.space_group_name_H-M   'P 1'
#
loop_
_entity.id
_entity.type
_entity.pdbx_description
1 polymer ?
#
loop_
_entity_poly.entity_id
_entity_poly.type
_entity_poly.pdbx_seq_one_letter_code
_entity_poly.pdbx_strand_id
1 'polypeptide(L)'
;MDSSGIDLLIQSLPQLLKGLQQTLLIALYTIGISTAGGIIFGIFRTSRVRIIRFITRTYIELFRSIPILVWLFLFFFGLPLALGIDIPSTLAAVIALSLWGITEIGEIVRGALQSLPKGQVEAGKSIGMNKRKLYRYVLLPQAVRRMIPATMNIFIRIIQTTSLTVLIGVTEVIKAGQQIVERTGEVFLIYGCLFVFYFLLCYPLSMWSRKLETKWI
;
A
#
# COMPACT_ATOMS: atom_id res chain seq x y z
N MET A 1 -32.76 29.52 -0.69
CA MET A 1 -31.62 30.35 -0.30
C MET A 1 -30.41 29.64 -0.87
N ASP A 2 -29.93 30.14 -2.00
CA ASP A 2 -28.79 29.60 -2.71
C ASP A 2 -27.56 29.76 -1.81
N SER A 3 -27.29 28.75 -0.98
CA SER A 3 -25.93 28.60 -0.47
C SER A 3 -25.08 28.43 -1.72
N SER A 4 -24.25 29.42 -2.03
CA SER A 4 -23.27 29.29 -3.12
C SER A 4 -22.59 27.94 -2.94
N GLY A 5 -22.36 27.18 -4.01
CA GLY A 5 -21.69 25.88 -3.89
C GLY A 5 -20.37 25.97 -3.08
N ILE A 6 -19.74 27.15 -3.10
CA ILE A 6 -18.59 27.52 -2.29
C ILE A 6 -18.90 27.51 -0.79
N ASP A 7 -20.02 28.07 -0.34
CA ASP A 7 -20.42 28.06 1.07
C ASP A 7 -20.66 26.63 1.57
N LEU A 8 -21.26 25.79 0.73
CA LEU A 8 -21.45 24.37 1.03
C LEU A 8 -20.11 23.64 1.14
N LEU A 9 -19.15 23.93 0.26
CA LEU A 9 -17.79 23.40 0.36
C LEU A 9 -17.12 23.82 1.66
N ILE A 10 -17.17 25.10 2.01
CA ILE A 10 -16.54 25.64 3.22
C ILE A 10 -17.12 24.96 4.47
N GLN A 11 -18.45 24.79 4.52
CA GLN A 11 -19.11 24.11 5.63
C GLN A 11 -18.79 22.61 5.70
N SER A 12 -18.58 21.97 4.55
CA SER A 12 -18.30 20.54 4.44
C SER A 12 -16.82 20.19 4.60
N LEU A 13 -15.92 21.16 4.39
CA LEU A 13 -14.47 20.97 4.39
C LEU A 13 -13.93 20.34 5.69
N PRO A 14 -14.37 20.72 6.90
CA PRO A 14 -13.89 20.09 8.13
C PRO A 14 -14.23 18.59 8.19
N GLN A 15 -15.39 18.17 7.71
CA GLN A 15 -15.79 16.76 7.66
C GLN A 15 -14.95 15.99 6.63
N LEU A 16 -14.74 16.58 5.44
CA LEU A 16 -13.89 15.99 4.40
C LEU A 16 -12.43 15.87 4.86
N LEU A 17 -11.88 16.88 5.54
CA LEU A 17 -10.52 16.84 6.07
C LEU A 17 -10.34 15.79 7.17
N LYS A 18 -11.35 15.58 8.03
CA LYS A 18 -11.33 14.45 8.99
C LYS A 18 -11.34 13.10 8.28
N GLY A 19 -12.17 12.95 7.24
CA GLY A 19 -12.16 11.76 6.39
C GLY A 19 -10.80 11.54 5.72
N LEU A 20 -10.19 12.60 5.18
CA LEU A 20 -8.87 12.58 4.55
C LEU A 20 -7.77 12.19 5.55
N GLN A 21 -7.84 12.70 6.79
CA GLN A 21 -6.95 12.29 7.87
C GLN A 21 -7.08 10.79 8.13
N GLN A 22 -8.29 10.26 8.16
CA GLN A 22 -8.51 8.82 8.34
C GLN A 22 -7.96 8.00 7.17
N THR A 23 -8.17 8.45 5.92
CA THR A 23 -7.55 7.87 4.72
C THR A 23 -6.02 7.78 4.87
N LEU A 24 -5.39 8.89 5.30
CA LEU A 24 -3.94 8.97 5.49
C LEU A 24 -3.43 8.09 6.63
N LEU A 25 -4.16 8.02 7.75
CA LEU A 25 -3.79 7.14 8.87
C LEU A 25 -3.81 5.68 8.46
N ILE A 26 -4.88 5.22 7.80
CA ILE A 26 -4.98 3.84 7.29
C ILE A 26 -3.84 3.57 6.31
N ALA A 27 -3.63 4.46 5.34
CA ALA A 27 -2.56 4.30 4.36
C ALA A 27 -1.18 4.26 5.02
N LEU A 28 -0.91 5.12 6.02
CA LEU A 28 0.36 5.18 6.72
C LEU A 28 0.66 3.89 7.50
N TYR A 29 -0.30 3.39 8.28
CA TYR A 29 -0.15 2.13 8.99
C TYR A 29 0.04 0.96 8.03
N THR A 30 -0.78 0.88 6.98
CA THR A 30 -0.64 -0.14 5.94
C THR A 30 0.72 -0.08 5.27
N ILE A 31 1.18 1.10 4.83
CA ILE A 31 2.50 1.28 4.20
C ILE A 31 3.62 0.84 5.14
N GLY A 32 3.58 1.23 6.41
CA GLY A 32 4.58 0.86 7.41
C GLY A 32 4.67 -0.66 7.61
N ILE A 33 3.53 -1.30 7.87
CA ILE A 33 3.45 -2.75 8.10
C ILE A 33 3.82 -3.51 6.83
N SER A 34 3.29 -3.12 5.67
CA SER A 34 3.59 -3.75 4.39
C SER A 34 5.05 -3.60 4.00
N THR A 35 5.68 -2.48 4.29
CA THR A 35 7.11 -2.29 3.98
C THR A 35 7.97 -3.19 4.85
N ALA A 36 7.76 -3.17 6.17
CA ALA A 36 8.53 -4.01 7.09
C ALA A 36 8.29 -5.51 6.82
N GLY A 37 7.03 -5.92 6.75
CA GLY A 37 6.64 -7.30 6.49
C GLY A 37 7.02 -7.76 5.08
N GLY A 38 6.88 -6.92 4.07
CA GLY A 38 7.23 -7.20 2.68
C GLY A 38 8.73 -7.39 2.48
N ILE A 39 9.59 -6.62 3.15
CA ILE A 39 11.04 -6.85 3.15
C ILE A 39 11.38 -8.24 3.69
N ILE A 40 10.84 -8.58 4.86
CA ILE A 40 11.08 -9.88 5.50
C ILE A 40 10.55 -11.02 4.61
N PHE A 41 9.31 -10.90 4.14
CA PHE A 41 8.65 -11.87 3.29
C PHE A 41 9.38 -12.08 1.95
N GLY A 42 9.82 -10.99 1.32
CA GLY A 42 10.59 -11.01 0.08
C GLY A 42 11.96 -11.68 0.23
N ILE A 43 12.61 -11.54 1.38
CA ILE A 43 13.85 -12.29 1.69
C ILE A 43 13.55 -13.80 1.78
N PHE A 44 12.52 -14.20 2.54
CA PHE A 44 12.13 -15.62 2.63
C PHE A 44 11.78 -16.23 1.28
N ARG A 45 11.20 -15.44 0.38
CA ARG A 45 10.90 -15.84 -1.00
C ARG A 45 12.15 -16.18 -1.84
N THR A 46 13.32 -15.69 -1.47
CA THR A 46 14.59 -16.08 -2.11
C THR A 46 15.15 -17.42 -1.60
N SER A 47 14.51 -18.02 -0.58
CA SER A 47 14.97 -19.25 0.05
C SER A 47 14.97 -20.44 -0.93
N ARG A 48 16.01 -21.28 -0.80
CA ARG A 48 16.13 -22.54 -1.54
C ARG A 48 15.28 -23.66 -0.92
N VAL A 49 14.88 -23.52 0.35
CA VAL A 49 14.11 -24.53 1.10
C VAL A 49 12.73 -24.72 0.47
N ARG A 50 12.40 -25.96 0.09
CA ARG A 50 11.17 -26.31 -0.64
C ARG A 50 9.90 -25.89 0.11
N ILE A 51 9.86 -26.12 1.42
CA ILE A 51 8.71 -25.79 2.28
C ILE A 51 8.47 -24.27 2.34
N ILE A 52 9.52 -23.48 2.61
CA ILE A 52 9.42 -22.01 2.64
C ILE A 52 8.93 -21.49 1.29
N ARG A 53 9.47 -22.03 0.19
CA ARG A 53 9.06 -21.64 -1.15
C ARG A 53 7.59 -21.96 -1.43
N PHE A 54 7.12 -23.13 -1.00
CA PHE A 54 5.73 -23.53 -1.14
C PHE A 54 4.80 -22.58 -0.37
N ILE A 55 5.03 -22.40 0.94
CA ILE A 55 4.19 -21.54 1.79
C ILE A 55 4.12 -20.12 1.25
N THR A 56 5.28 -19.52 0.96
CA THR A 56 5.34 -18.14 0.46
C THR A 56 4.71 -17.99 -0.93
N ARG A 57 4.82 -19.00 -1.79
CA ARG A 57 4.16 -19.00 -3.11
C ARG A 57 2.65 -19.07 -2.97
N THR A 58 2.13 -20.00 -2.16
CA THR A 58 0.69 -20.14 -1.91
C THR A 58 0.10 -18.85 -1.35
N TYR A 59 0.77 -18.23 -0.37
CA TYR A 59 0.33 -16.95 0.19
C TYR A 59 0.21 -15.84 -0.87
N ILE A 60 1.21 -15.68 -1.75
CA ILE A 60 1.12 -14.69 -2.84
C ILE A 60 -0.01 -15.04 -3.81
N GLU A 61 -0.10 -16.30 -4.23
CA GLU A 61 -1.12 -16.74 -5.19
C GLU A 61 -2.53 -16.47 -4.65
N LEU A 62 -2.79 -16.71 -3.36
CA LEU A 62 -4.05 -16.37 -2.72
C LEU A 62 -4.37 -14.87 -2.79
N PHE A 63 -3.45 -14.00 -2.36
CA PHE A 63 -3.68 -12.55 -2.35
C PHE A 63 -3.73 -11.91 -3.74
N ARG A 64 -3.12 -12.54 -4.75
CA ARG A 64 -3.21 -12.10 -6.16
C ARG A 64 -4.45 -12.59 -6.88
N SER A 65 -4.94 -13.78 -6.52
CA SER A 65 -6.07 -14.40 -7.22
C SER A 65 -7.42 -13.98 -6.63
N ILE A 66 -7.44 -13.56 -5.37
CA ILE A 66 -8.66 -13.15 -4.66
C ILE A 66 -8.72 -11.61 -4.60
N PRO A 67 -9.84 -10.99 -5.00
CA PRO A 67 -10.00 -9.54 -4.88
C PRO A 67 -9.79 -9.04 -3.45
N ILE A 68 -9.09 -7.91 -3.29
CA ILE A 68 -8.82 -7.31 -1.98
C ILE A 68 -10.08 -7.01 -1.18
N LEU A 69 -11.20 -6.73 -1.87
CA LEU A 69 -12.49 -6.52 -1.22
C LEU A 69 -12.99 -7.78 -0.48
N VAL A 70 -12.78 -8.96 -1.06
CA VAL A 70 -13.16 -10.23 -0.41
C VAL A 70 -12.34 -10.44 0.86
N TRP A 71 -11.04 -10.08 0.83
CA TRP A 71 -10.21 -10.09 2.04
C TRP A 71 -10.72 -9.10 3.09
N LEU A 72 -11.07 -7.86 2.70
CA LEU A 72 -11.66 -6.89 3.62
C LEU A 72 -12.90 -7.45 4.33
N PHE A 73 -13.81 -8.08 3.59
CA PHE A 73 -14.99 -8.71 4.17
C PHE A 73 -14.64 -9.91 5.05
N LEU A 74 -13.68 -10.75 4.67
CA LEU A 74 -13.25 -11.87 5.49
C LEU A 74 -12.67 -11.40 6.83
N PHE A 75 -11.82 -10.38 6.83
CA PHE A 75 -11.21 -9.85 8.06
C PHE A 75 -12.20 -9.04 8.91
N PHE A 76 -13.20 -8.41 8.31
CA PHE A 76 -14.18 -7.61 9.05
C PHE A 76 -15.40 -8.41 9.53
N PHE A 77 -15.92 -9.34 8.73
CA PHE A 77 -17.09 -10.14 9.09
C PHE A 77 -16.72 -11.56 9.52
N GLY A 78 -15.82 -12.22 8.78
CA GLY A 78 -15.49 -13.62 9.00
C GLY A 78 -14.65 -13.86 10.25
N LEU A 79 -13.58 -13.08 10.44
CA LEU A 79 -12.64 -13.27 11.55
C LEU A 79 -13.28 -13.00 12.93
N PRO A 80 -14.04 -11.90 13.13
CA PRO A 80 -14.82 -11.70 14.36
C PRO A 80 -15.75 -12.84 14.68
N LEU A 81 -16.51 -13.33 13.69
CA LEU A 81 -17.46 -14.42 13.86
C LEU A 81 -16.76 -15.74 14.23
N ALA A 82 -15.62 -16.03 13.62
CA ALA A 82 -14.88 -17.26 13.88
C ALA A 82 -14.18 -17.27 15.25
N LEU A 83 -13.74 -16.11 15.73
CA LEU A 83 -12.97 -15.99 16.97
C LEU A 83 -13.81 -15.50 18.17
N GLY A 84 -15.04 -15.04 17.94
CA GLY A 84 -15.90 -14.45 18.97
C GLY A 84 -15.35 -13.13 19.53
N ILE A 85 -14.63 -12.34 18.71
CA ILE A 85 -14.03 -11.06 19.11
C ILE A 85 -14.56 -9.91 18.24
N ASP A 86 -14.75 -8.74 18.83
CA ASP A 86 -15.10 -7.54 18.07
C ASP A 86 -13.84 -6.86 17.52
N ILE A 87 -13.77 -6.69 16.21
CA ILE A 87 -12.66 -6.01 15.53
C ILE A 87 -13.17 -4.69 14.94
N PRO A 88 -12.57 -3.53 15.34
CA PRO A 88 -12.91 -2.25 14.73
C PRO A 88 -12.68 -2.27 13.21
N SER A 89 -13.59 -1.67 12.43
CA SER A 89 -13.52 -1.65 10.96
C SER A 89 -12.20 -1.09 10.43
N THR A 90 -11.66 -0.05 11.08
CA THR A 90 -10.35 0.52 10.75
C THR A 90 -9.20 -0.49 10.96
N LEU A 91 -9.26 -1.29 12.04
CA LEU A 91 -8.24 -2.30 12.31
C LEU A 91 -8.33 -3.45 11.30
N ALA A 92 -9.54 -3.92 10.99
CA ALA A 92 -9.76 -4.93 9.96
C ALA A 92 -9.24 -4.46 8.59
N ALA A 93 -9.50 -3.19 8.23
CA ALA A 93 -8.96 -2.56 7.03
C ALA A 93 -7.42 -2.58 7.01
N VAL A 94 -6.79 -2.10 8.07
CA VAL A 94 -5.32 -2.04 8.16
C VAL A 94 -4.73 -3.45 8.05
N ILE A 95 -5.30 -4.46 8.71
CA ILE A 95 -4.81 -5.85 8.65
C ILE A 95 -4.93 -6.39 7.21
N ALA A 96 -6.11 -6.32 6.61
CA ALA A 96 -6.36 -6.88 5.28
C ALA A 96 -5.47 -6.22 4.21
N LEU A 97 -5.43 -4.87 4.20
CA LEU A 97 -4.60 -4.11 3.27
C LEU A 97 -3.11 -4.33 3.53
N SER A 98 -2.69 -4.50 4.79
CA SER A 98 -1.29 -4.75 5.12
C SER A 98 -0.82 -6.09 4.59
N LEU A 99 -1.60 -7.15 4.78
CA LEU A 99 -1.28 -8.49 4.28
C LEU A 99 -1.18 -8.48 2.76
N TRP A 100 -2.12 -7.83 2.08
CA TRP A 100 -2.00 -7.62 0.63
C TRP A 100 -0.74 -6.84 0.26
N GLY A 101 -0.44 -5.71 0.93
CA GLY A 101 0.75 -4.92 0.64
C GLY A 101 2.07 -5.66 0.92
N ILE A 102 2.11 -6.56 1.93
CA ILE A 102 3.26 -7.44 2.19
C ILE A 102 3.55 -8.31 0.96
N THR A 103 2.52 -8.84 0.31
CA THR A 103 2.68 -9.70 -0.88
C THR A 103 3.30 -8.92 -2.05
N GLU A 104 2.81 -7.70 -2.28
CA GLU A 104 3.24 -6.87 -3.41
C GLU A 104 4.66 -6.33 -3.20
N ILE A 105 4.96 -5.81 -2.00
CA ILE A 105 6.31 -5.33 -1.66
C ILE A 105 7.30 -6.50 -1.62
N GLY A 106 6.91 -7.66 -1.10
CA GLY A 106 7.82 -8.82 -1.05
C GLY A 106 8.18 -9.35 -2.42
N GLU A 107 7.30 -9.24 -3.41
CA GLU A 107 7.61 -9.58 -4.79
C GLU A 107 8.58 -8.58 -5.44
N ILE A 108 8.46 -7.29 -5.11
CA ILE A 108 9.43 -6.27 -5.49
C ILE A 108 10.80 -6.56 -4.85
N VAL A 109 10.85 -6.87 -3.55
CA VAL A 109 12.08 -7.22 -2.82
C VAL A 109 12.75 -8.43 -3.46
N ARG A 110 11.99 -9.50 -3.71
CA ARG A 110 12.49 -10.70 -4.39
C ARG A 110 13.04 -10.36 -5.78
N GLY A 111 12.27 -9.62 -6.57
CA GLY A 111 12.66 -9.20 -7.93
C GLY A 111 13.95 -8.38 -7.91
N ALA A 112 14.07 -7.41 -7.01
CA ALA A 112 15.25 -6.58 -6.85
C ALA A 112 16.49 -7.42 -6.51
N LEU A 113 16.39 -8.33 -5.52
CA LEU A 113 17.48 -9.23 -5.13
C LEU A 113 17.89 -10.18 -6.27
N GLN A 114 16.94 -10.69 -7.04
CA GLN A 114 17.20 -11.62 -8.15
C GLN A 114 17.73 -10.91 -9.41
N SER A 115 17.41 -9.63 -9.61
CA SER A 115 17.85 -8.83 -10.76
C SER A 115 19.32 -8.42 -10.72
N LEU A 116 20.00 -8.58 -9.59
CA LEU A 116 21.38 -8.11 -9.42
C LEU A 116 22.34 -8.90 -10.34
N PRO A 117 23.22 -8.22 -11.11
CA PRO A 117 24.15 -8.89 -12.01
C PRO A 117 25.04 -9.87 -11.26
N LYS A 118 25.11 -11.12 -11.72
CA LYS A 118 25.98 -12.15 -11.11
C LYS A 118 27.46 -11.72 -11.12
N GLY A 119 27.88 -10.96 -12.14
CA GLY A 119 29.23 -10.41 -12.24
C GLY A 119 29.63 -9.50 -11.08
N GLN A 120 28.69 -8.80 -10.42
CA GLN A 120 28.98 -8.01 -9.21
C GLN A 120 29.41 -8.90 -8.03
N VAL A 121 28.79 -10.08 -7.93
CA VAL A 121 29.15 -11.07 -6.90
C VAL A 121 30.51 -11.68 -7.20
N GLU A 122 30.80 -11.97 -8.46
CA GLU A 122 32.09 -12.53 -8.90
C GLU A 122 33.21 -11.50 -8.73
N ALA A 123 33.05 -10.27 -9.22
CA ALA A 123 34.03 -9.19 -9.08
C ALA A 123 34.34 -8.87 -7.61
N GLY A 124 33.32 -8.78 -6.76
CA GLY A 124 33.53 -8.54 -5.33
C GLY A 124 34.29 -9.66 -4.63
N LYS A 125 34.05 -10.92 -5.02
CA LYS A 125 34.84 -12.06 -4.53
C LYS A 125 36.29 -12.01 -5.03
N SER A 126 36.52 -11.62 -6.28
CA SER A 126 37.86 -11.51 -6.86
C SER A 126 38.74 -10.48 -6.15
N ILE A 127 38.15 -9.42 -5.58
CA ILE A 127 38.87 -8.42 -4.75
C ILE A 127 38.87 -8.77 -3.25
N GLY A 128 38.55 -10.01 -2.88
CA GLY A 128 38.63 -10.50 -1.50
C GLY A 128 37.47 -10.06 -0.59
N MET A 129 36.33 -9.59 -1.13
CA MET A 129 35.17 -9.31 -0.28
C MET A 129 34.56 -10.61 0.25
N ASN A 130 34.44 -10.70 1.58
CA ASN A 130 33.60 -11.72 2.19
C ASN A 130 32.10 -11.43 1.92
N LYS A 131 31.23 -12.44 2.12
CA LYS A 131 29.79 -12.32 1.85
C LYS A 131 29.16 -11.10 2.53
N ARG A 132 29.51 -10.82 3.79
CA ARG A 132 28.94 -9.69 4.54
C ARG A 132 29.30 -8.34 3.92
N LYS A 133 30.57 -8.14 3.55
CA LYS A 133 31.05 -6.93 2.87
C LYS A 133 30.36 -6.76 1.51
N LEU A 134 30.29 -7.83 0.73
CA LEU A 134 29.63 -7.83 -0.57
C LEU A 134 28.14 -7.43 -0.46
N TYR A 135 27.39 -8.03 0.46
CA TYR A 135 25.99 -7.67 0.65
C TYR A 135 25.81 -6.24 1.16
N ARG A 136 26.58 -5.81 2.17
CA ARG A 136 26.43 -4.49 2.78
C ARG A 136 26.82 -3.34 1.86
N TYR A 137 27.92 -3.48 1.11
CA TYR A 137 28.50 -2.37 0.36
C TYR A 137 28.13 -2.38 -1.12
N VAL A 138 27.72 -3.53 -1.67
CA VAL A 138 27.48 -3.68 -3.11
C VAL A 138 26.03 -4.03 -3.38
N LEU A 139 25.56 -5.18 -2.89
CA LEU A 139 24.27 -5.74 -3.32
C LEU A 139 23.06 -5.01 -2.72
N LEU A 140 23.05 -4.77 -1.39
CA LEU A 140 21.91 -4.15 -0.73
C LEU A 140 21.67 -2.70 -1.20
N PRO A 141 22.69 -1.82 -1.29
CA PRO A 141 22.48 -0.46 -1.79
C PRO A 141 21.90 -0.43 -3.21
N GLN A 142 22.35 -1.34 -4.08
CA GLN A 142 21.84 -1.45 -5.45
C GLN A 142 20.40 -1.99 -5.49
N ALA A 143 20.09 -3.02 -4.71
CA ALA A 143 18.75 -3.57 -4.61
C ALA A 143 17.75 -2.51 -4.10
N VAL A 144 18.14 -1.74 -3.07
CA VAL A 144 17.33 -0.66 -2.51
C VAL A 144 17.01 0.41 -3.55
N ARG A 145 18.01 0.87 -4.32
CA ARG A 145 17.77 1.85 -5.40
C ARG A 145 16.80 1.31 -6.45
N ARG A 146 16.99 0.06 -6.88
CA ARG A 146 16.11 -0.55 -7.90
C ARG A 146 14.68 -0.75 -7.43
N MET A 147 14.45 -1.04 -6.15
CA MET A 147 13.11 -1.30 -5.65
C MET A 147 12.29 -0.05 -5.33
N ILE A 148 12.92 1.06 -4.97
CA ILE A 148 12.22 2.26 -4.50
C ILE A 148 11.15 2.76 -5.50
N PRO A 149 11.41 2.91 -6.82
CA PRO A 149 10.37 3.36 -7.76
C PRO A 149 9.15 2.44 -7.77
N ALA A 150 9.38 1.13 -7.84
CA ALA A 150 8.31 0.13 -7.79
C ALA A 150 7.54 0.19 -6.47
N THR A 151 8.23 0.36 -5.33
CA THR A 151 7.60 0.49 -4.02
C THR A 151 6.73 1.75 -3.91
N MET A 152 7.15 2.89 -4.48
CA MET A 152 6.31 4.11 -4.52
C MET A 152 5.00 3.87 -5.27
N ASN A 153 5.02 3.09 -6.35
CA ASN A 153 3.80 2.73 -7.07
C ASN A 153 2.85 1.86 -6.21
N ILE A 154 3.39 1.00 -5.34
CA ILE A 154 2.58 0.27 -4.36
C ILE A 154 1.98 1.20 -3.31
N PHE A 155 2.71 2.20 -2.84
CA PHE A 155 2.19 3.17 -1.87
C PHE A 155 1.01 3.96 -2.42
N ILE A 156 1.09 4.39 -3.69
CA ILE A 156 -0.02 5.03 -4.40
C ILE A 156 -1.23 4.09 -4.46
N ARG A 157 -1.01 2.82 -4.83
CA ARG A 157 -2.09 1.82 -4.87
C ARG A 157 -2.70 1.56 -3.49
N ILE A 158 -1.91 1.56 -2.41
CA ILE A 158 -2.41 1.44 -1.04
C ILE A 158 -3.36 2.60 -0.74
N ILE A 159 -2.95 3.86 -1.00
CA ILE A 159 -3.77 5.06 -0.79
C ILE A 159 -5.07 4.98 -1.60
N GLN A 160 -5.02 4.53 -2.85
CA GLN A 160 -6.21 4.38 -3.67
C GLN A 160 -7.13 3.27 -3.14
N THR A 161 -6.56 2.17 -2.67
CA THR A 161 -7.31 0.99 -2.20
C THR A 161 -7.99 1.23 -0.84
N THR A 162 -7.56 2.23 -0.04
CA THR A 162 -8.29 2.60 1.18
C THR A 162 -9.72 3.06 0.89
N SER A 163 -10.02 3.53 -0.33
CA SER A 163 -11.38 3.88 -0.74
C SER A 163 -12.36 2.70 -0.63
N LEU A 164 -11.89 1.46 -0.74
CA LEU A 164 -12.73 0.27 -0.59
C LEU A 164 -13.18 0.03 0.86
N THR A 165 -12.53 0.67 1.84
CA THR A 165 -12.85 0.50 3.26
C THR A 165 -14.22 1.10 3.62
N VAL A 166 -14.76 1.98 2.76
CA VAL A 166 -16.15 2.46 2.82
C VAL A 166 -17.16 1.30 2.92
N LEU A 167 -16.86 0.18 2.26
CA LEU A 167 -17.74 -1.00 2.18
C LEU A 167 -17.81 -1.80 3.48
N ILE A 168 -16.88 -1.58 4.39
CA ILE A 168 -16.89 -2.15 5.75
C ILE A 168 -17.16 -1.07 6.82
N GLY A 169 -17.75 0.06 6.41
CA GLY A 169 -18.20 1.11 7.33
C GLY A 169 -17.09 2.00 7.89
N VAL A 170 -15.89 1.99 7.32
CA VAL A 170 -14.86 2.97 7.69
C VAL A 170 -15.26 4.35 7.18
N THR A 171 -15.27 5.34 8.07
CA THR A 171 -15.54 6.74 7.70
C THR A 171 -14.25 7.42 7.27
N GLU A 172 -13.81 7.13 6.05
CA GLU A 172 -12.70 7.83 5.38
C GLU A 172 -13.25 8.90 4.40
N VAL A 173 -12.38 9.53 3.60
CA VAL A 173 -12.74 10.68 2.77
C VAL A 173 -13.87 10.40 1.76
N ILE A 174 -13.92 9.22 1.14
CA ILE A 174 -15.03 8.85 0.25
C ILE A 174 -16.32 8.71 1.04
N LYS A 175 -16.31 8.01 2.19
CA LYS A 175 -17.51 7.90 3.05
C LYS A 175 -18.00 9.26 3.54
N ALA A 176 -17.09 10.14 3.95
CA ALA A 176 -17.42 11.50 4.36
C ALA A 176 -18.10 12.28 3.24
N GLY A 177 -17.58 12.18 2.01
CA GLY A 177 -18.21 12.75 0.83
C GLY A 177 -19.60 12.18 0.55
N GLN A 178 -19.76 10.86 0.59
CA GLN A 178 -21.06 10.19 0.42
C GLN A 178 -22.10 10.72 1.41
N GLN A 179 -21.75 10.85 2.69
CA GLN A 179 -22.64 11.40 3.72
C GLN A 179 -23.08 12.84 3.42
N ILE A 180 -22.17 13.67 2.88
CA ILE A 180 -22.49 15.05 2.50
C ILE A 180 -23.43 15.06 1.29
N VAL A 181 -23.15 14.24 0.28
CA VAL A 181 -24.01 14.10 -0.91
C VAL A 181 -25.40 13.61 -0.52
N GLU A 182 -25.51 12.60 0.35
CA GLU A 182 -26.78 12.08 0.86
C GLU A 182 -27.61 13.17 1.58
N ARG A 183 -26.96 14.11 2.26
CA ARG A 183 -27.62 15.21 2.96
C ARG A 183 -27.99 16.39 2.06
N THR A 184 -27.18 16.67 1.03
CA THR A 184 -27.25 17.93 0.26
C THR A 184 -27.72 17.76 -1.17
N GLY A 185 -27.59 16.57 -1.75
CA GLY A 185 -27.81 16.32 -3.18
C GLY A 185 -26.68 16.79 -4.09
N GLU A 186 -25.65 17.47 -3.57
CA GLU A 186 -24.58 18.09 -4.36
C GLU A 186 -23.49 17.10 -4.80
N VAL A 187 -23.81 16.26 -5.79
CA VAL A 187 -22.92 15.20 -6.29
C VAL A 187 -21.66 15.77 -6.94
N PHE A 188 -21.81 16.66 -7.92
CA PHE A 188 -20.71 17.09 -8.79
C PHE A 188 -19.62 17.83 -8.01
N LEU A 189 -20.03 18.74 -7.13
CA LEU A 189 -19.13 19.58 -6.36
C LEU A 189 -18.36 18.79 -5.29
N ILE A 190 -19.01 17.86 -4.59
CA ILE A 190 -18.35 17.03 -3.57
C ILE A 190 -17.39 16.02 -4.20
N TYR A 191 -17.81 15.27 -5.23
CA TYR A 191 -16.91 14.33 -5.89
C TYR A 191 -15.79 15.04 -6.67
N GLY A 192 -16.02 16.26 -7.19
CA GLY A 192 -14.96 17.11 -7.72
C GLY A 192 -13.91 17.49 -6.68
N CYS A 193 -14.33 17.80 -5.45
CA CYS A 193 -13.40 18.01 -4.33
C CYS A 193 -12.60 16.75 -3.98
N LEU A 194 -13.26 15.60 -3.90
CA LEU A 194 -12.60 14.31 -3.66
C LEU A 194 -11.58 13.95 -4.74
N PHE A 195 -11.90 14.22 -6.01
CA PHE A 195 -10.98 14.06 -7.13
C PHE A 195 -9.70 14.88 -6.91
N VAL A 196 -9.83 16.16 -6.54
CA VAL A 196 -8.69 17.03 -6.25
C VAL A 196 -7.87 16.49 -5.08
N PHE A 197 -8.52 16.02 -4.01
CA PHE A 197 -7.81 15.44 -2.86
C PHE A 197 -6.97 14.22 -3.23
N TYR A 198 -7.56 13.24 -3.92
CA TYR A 198 -6.80 12.05 -4.36
C TYR A 198 -5.71 12.41 -5.37
N PHE A 199 -5.95 13.39 -6.26
CA PHE A 199 -4.92 13.87 -7.18
C PHE A 199 -3.74 14.50 -6.42
N LEU A 200 -4.01 15.40 -5.47
CA LEU A 200 -2.96 16.05 -4.67
C LEU A 200 -2.19 15.07 -3.78
N LEU A 201 -2.81 13.97 -3.33
CA LEU A 201 -2.11 12.92 -2.58
C LEU A 201 -1.24 12.04 -3.48
N CYS A 202 -1.78 11.56 -4.60
CA CYS A 202 -1.15 10.53 -5.42
C CYS A 202 -0.19 11.08 -6.48
N TYR A 203 -0.48 12.26 -7.04
CA TYR A 203 0.30 12.83 -8.14
C TYR A 203 1.76 13.17 -7.73
N PRO A 204 2.03 13.81 -6.58
CA PRO A 204 3.41 14.07 -6.16
C PRO A 204 4.24 12.79 -5.98
N LEU A 205 3.63 11.76 -5.39
CA LEU A 205 4.26 10.44 -5.25
C LEU A 205 4.56 9.81 -6.61
N SER A 206 3.63 9.93 -7.57
CA SER A 206 3.80 9.43 -8.94
C SER A 206 4.92 10.15 -9.69
N MET A 207 5.01 11.47 -9.55
CA MET A 207 6.08 12.27 -10.14
C MET A 207 7.44 11.91 -9.55
N TRP A 208 7.48 11.71 -8.23
CA TRP A 208 8.71 11.30 -7.55
C TRP A 208 9.17 9.90 -7.99
N SER A 209 8.24 8.94 -8.07
CA SER A 209 8.49 7.59 -8.60
C SER A 209 9.14 7.64 -9.99
N ARG A 210 8.54 8.38 -10.93
CA ARG A 210 9.05 8.56 -12.30
C ARG A 210 10.46 9.17 -12.34
N LYS A 211 10.71 10.21 -11.55
CA LYS A 211 12.04 10.84 -11.47
C LYS A 211 13.11 9.88 -10.96
N LEU A 212 12.76 8.98 -10.03
CA LEU A 212 13.68 7.97 -9.51
C LEU A 212 13.91 6.83 -10.51
N GLU A 213 12.89 6.47 -11.28
CA GLU A 213 13.00 5.50 -12.37
C GLU A 213 14.02 5.96 -13.41
N THR A 214 13.88 7.16 -13.96
CA THR A 214 14.82 7.71 -14.96
C THR A 214 16.24 7.95 -14.43
N LYS A 215 16.41 8.15 -13.11
CA LYS A 215 17.73 8.40 -12.52
C LYS A 215 18.52 7.11 -12.30
N TRP A 216 17.85 5.98 -12.09
CA TRP A 216 18.46 4.74 -11.61
C TRP A 216 18.34 3.56 -12.58
N ILE A 217 17.46 3.66 -13.58
CA ILE A 217 17.27 2.70 -14.67
C ILE A 217 17.69 3.39 -15.96
#